data_AF-A0A0C3S8A6-F1
#
_entry.id   AF-A0A0C3S8A6-F1
#
_cell.length_a   1.000
_cell.length_b   1.000
_cell.length_c   1.000
_cell.angle_alpha   90.00
_cell.angle_beta   90.00
_cell.angle_gamma   90.00
#
_symmetry.space_group_name_H-M   'P 1'
#
loop_
_entity.id
_entity.type
_entity.pdbx_description
1 polymer ?
#
loop_
_entity_poly.entity_id
_entity_poly.type
_entity_poly.pdbx_seq_one_letter_code
_entity_poly.pdbx_strand_id
1 'polypeptide(L)'
;MSSSPYGRAHVWKHRDFKMPKPFVPQFPQRVVLSDGSSFVHYTTSPRSIFKTTRDTRNNPIWNAFVATEGEDVEAKASGRMGRFSRRFEGMDISVDEVVGDTKE
;
A
#
# COMPACT_ATOMS: atom_id res chain seq x y z
N MET A 1 -7.73 7.59 -28.46
CA MET A 1 -6.48 7.24 -29.19
C MET A 1 -5.32 7.95 -28.51
N SER A 2 -4.21 7.26 -28.22
CA SER A 2 -3.07 7.86 -27.51
C SER A 2 -2.37 8.92 -28.36
N SER A 3 -2.24 10.14 -27.84
CA SER A 3 -1.68 11.32 -28.53
C SER A 3 -0.23 11.61 -28.12
N SER A 4 0.57 10.59 -27.79
CA SER A 4 1.99 10.82 -27.53
C SER A 4 2.71 11.11 -28.86
N PRO A 5 3.72 12.00 -28.90
CA PRO A 5 4.51 12.30 -30.11
C PRO A 5 5.28 11.08 -30.65
N TYR A 6 5.41 10.02 -29.84
CA TYR A 6 5.91 8.71 -30.26
C TYR A 6 4.77 7.75 -30.64
N GLY A 7 3.70 8.30 -31.22
CA GLY A 7 2.52 7.55 -31.66
C GLY A 7 2.94 6.35 -32.50
N ARG A 8 2.60 5.14 -32.02
CA ARG A 8 3.21 3.82 -32.27
C ARG A 8 4.50 3.57 -31.51
N ALA A 9 4.43 2.62 -30.58
CA ALA A 9 5.62 1.91 -30.14
C ALA A 9 6.42 1.46 -31.38
N HIS A 10 7.70 1.84 -31.48
CA HIS A 10 8.64 1.44 -32.55
C HIS A 10 8.96 -0.06 -32.54
N VAL A 11 8.15 -0.87 -31.86
CA VAL A 11 8.29 -2.32 -31.81
C VAL A 11 7.81 -2.88 -33.15
N TRP A 12 8.77 -3.14 -34.03
CA TRP A 12 8.51 -3.90 -35.25
C TRP A 12 8.01 -5.29 -34.85
N LYS A 13 6.78 -5.63 -35.24
CA LYS A 13 6.24 -6.96 -35.03
C LYS A 13 6.96 -7.92 -35.99
N HIS A 14 7.82 -8.77 -35.46
CA HIS A 14 8.39 -9.88 -36.22
C HIS A 14 7.29 -10.90 -36.58
N ARG A 15 7.55 -11.76 -37.57
CA ARG A 15 6.62 -12.81 -37.98
C ARG A 15 6.25 -13.67 -36.78
N ASP A 16 4.94 -13.84 -36.56
CA ASP A 16 4.44 -14.63 -35.44
C ASP A 16 4.89 -16.10 -35.57
N PHE A 17 5.38 -16.67 -34.47
CA PHE A 17 5.81 -18.06 -34.41
C PHE A 17 4.62 -19.01 -34.67
N LYS A 18 4.83 -20.06 -35.48
CA LYS A 18 3.81 -21.06 -35.84
C LYS A 18 3.39 -21.95 -34.66
N MET A 19 4.20 -22.03 -33.62
CA MET A 19 3.98 -22.87 -32.44
C MET A 19 3.35 -22.07 -31.28
N PRO A 20 2.61 -22.73 -30.38
CA PRO A 20 2.15 -22.09 -29.16
C PRO A 20 3.34 -21.59 -28.33
N LYS A 21 3.14 -20.50 -27.60
CA LYS A 21 4.18 -19.92 -26.74
C LYS A 21 4.60 -20.96 -25.70
N PRO A 22 5.89 -21.05 -25.36
CA PRO A 22 6.35 -21.98 -24.34
C PRO A 22 5.72 -21.66 -22.98
N PHE A 23 5.66 -22.66 -22.11
CA PHE A 23 5.20 -22.47 -20.74
C PHE A 23 6.18 -21.58 -19.97
N VAL A 24 5.67 -20.57 -19.28
CA VAL A 24 6.49 -19.64 -18.49
C VAL A 24 6.92 -20.35 -17.20
N PRO A 25 8.22 -20.33 -16.84
CA PRO A 25 8.68 -20.97 -15.62
C PRO A 25 7.99 -20.36 -14.39
N GLN A 26 7.59 -21.24 -13.48
CA GLN A 26 6.95 -20.87 -12.22
C GLN A 26 7.82 -21.34 -11.06
N PHE A 27 7.99 -20.46 -10.08
CA PHE A 27 8.73 -20.71 -8.86
C PHE A 27 7.77 -20.72 -7.67
N PRO A 28 7.97 -21.63 -6.68
CA PRO A 28 7.22 -21.60 -5.44
C PRO A 28 7.67 -20.38 -4.61
N GLN A 29 6.72 -19.55 -4.22
CA GLN A 29 6.93 -18.37 -3.39
C GLN A 29 6.08 -18.47 -2.13
N ARG A 30 6.72 -18.30 -0.97
CA ARG A 30 6.03 -18.15 0.31
C ARG A 30 5.68 -16.70 0.55
N VAL A 31 4.40 -16.38 0.59
CA VAL A 31 3.90 -15.06 0.96
C VAL A 31 3.60 -15.05 2.45
N VAL A 32 4.13 -14.06 3.16
CA VAL A 32 3.81 -13.78 4.56
C VAL A 32 2.96 -12.52 4.59
N LEU A 33 1.76 -12.66 5.15
CA LEU A 33 0.77 -11.60 5.30
C LEU A 33 1.03 -10.79 6.58
N SER A 34 0.28 -9.69 6.74
CA SER A 34 0.41 -8.73 7.83
C SER A 34 0.12 -9.32 9.21
N ASP A 35 -0.74 -10.33 9.29
CA ASP A 35 -1.04 -11.11 10.50
C ASP A 35 0.00 -12.21 10.79
N GLY A 36 1.00 -12.37 9.91
CA GLY A 36 1.98 -13.45 9.98
C GLY A 36 1.51 -14.77 9.37
N SER A 37 0.25 -14.87 8.90
CA SER A 37 -0.20 -16.04 8.16
C SER A 37 0.58 -16.18 6.85
N SER A 38 0.79 -17.42 6.41
CA SER A 38 1.59 -17.68 5.23
C SER A 38 0.97 -18.72 4.31
N PHE A 39 1.13 -18.49 3.01
CA PHE A 39 0.72 -19.45 1.98
C PHE A 39 1.81 -19.55 0.89
N VAL A 40 1.75 -20.63 0.13
CA VAL A 40 2.66 -20.89 -0.99
C VAL A 40 1.88 -20.73 -2.29
N HIS A 41 2.36 -19.88 -3.19
CA HIS A 41 1.84 -19.76 -4.55
C HIS A 41 2.94 -19.96 -5.58
N TYR A 42 2.54 -20.26 -6.82
CA TYR A 42 3.45 -20.36 -7.95
C TYR A 42 3.44 -19.04 -8.74
N THR A 43 4.60 -18.42 -8.92
CA THR A 43 4.76 -17.15 -9.62
C THR A 43 5.97 -17.17 -10.54
N THR A 44 6.03 -16.27 -11.51
CA THR A 44 7.18 -16.10 -12.41
C THR A 44 8.33 -15.34 -11.76
N SER A 45 8.11 -14.72 -10.60
CA SER A 45 9.16 -14.01 -9.87
C SER A 45 10.12 -15.00 -9.20
N PRO A 46 11.45 -14.78 -9.28
CA PRO A 46 12.43 -15.70 -8.69
C PRO A 46 12.55 -15.58 -7.17
N ARG A 47 11.70 -14.80 -6.51
CA ARG A 47 11.83 -14.47 -5.09
C ARG A 47 11.13 -15.52 -4.21
N SER A 48 11.88 -16.20 -3.35
CA SER A 48 11.36 -17.28 -2.50
C SER A 48 10.41 -16.81 -1.39
N ILE A 49 10.64 -15.64 -0.80
CA ILE A 49 9.84 -15.08 0.30
C ILE A 49 9.38 -13.67 -0.05
N PHE A 50 8.08 -13.45 0.01
CA PHE A 50 7.46 -12.14 -0.14
C PHE A 50 6.75 -11.76 1.16
N LYS A 51 7.12 -10.63 1.76
CA LYS A 51 6.45 -10.10 2.95
C LYS A 51 5.60 -8.92 2.53
N THR A 52 4.31 -8.97 2.84
CA THR A 52 3.36 -7.95 2.44
C THR A 52 3.14 -6.97 3.58
N THR A 53 3.27 -5.68 3.29
CA THR A 53 3.00 -4.60 4.26
C THR A 53 1.53 -4.17 4.24
N ARG A 54 0.85 -4.27 3.10
CA ARG A 54 -0.56 -3.90 2.89
C ARG A 54 -1.29 -5.00 2.15
N ASP A 55 -2.27 -5.62 2.80
CA ASP A 55 -3.02 -6.76 2.29
C ASP A 55 -4.50 -6.69 2.67
N THR A 56 -5.23 -7.79 2.47
CA THR A 56 -6.65 -7.84 2.76
C THR A 56 -6.98 -7.85 4.25
N ARG A 57 -6.04 -8.26 5.11
CA ARG A 57 -6.27 -8.46 6.54
C ARG A 57 -6.10 -7.16 7.33
N ASN A 58 -5.19 -6.29 6.90
CA ASN A 58 -4.98 -4.96 7.48
C ASN A 58 -5.70 -3.82 6.76
N ASN A 59 -6.48 -4.11 5.71
CA ASN A 59 -7.26 -3.09 5.02
C ASN A 59 -8.64 -2.93 5.68
N PRO A 60 -9.03 -1.70 6.06
CA PRO A 60 -10.28 -1.44 6.76
C PRO A 60 -11.53 -1.86 5.98
N ILE A 61 -11.48 -1.87 4.65
CA ILE A 61 -12.63 -2.24 3.80
C ILE A 61 -13.00 -3.73 3.98
N TRP A 62 -12.02 -4.59 4.21
CA TRP A 62 -12.22 -6.02 4.36
C TRP A 62 -12.23 -6.48 5.82
N ASN A 63 -11.71 -5.67 6.74
CA ASN A 63 -11.71 -5.94 8.16
C ASN A 63 -12.16 -4.70 8.95
N ALA A 64 -13.48 -4.54 9.07
CA ALA A 64 -14.09 -3.38 9.70
C ALA A 64 -13.78 -3.26 11.21
N PHE A 65 -13.49 -4.37 11.89
CA PHE A 65 -13.11 -4.35 13.30
C PHE A 65 -11.72 -3.75 13.51
N VAL A 66 -10.78 -4.09 12.62
CA VAL A 66 -9.41 -3.52 12.67
C VAL A 66 -9.39 -2.08 12.15
N ALA A 67 -10.36 -1.70 11.32
CA ALA A 67 -10.52 -0.32 10.84
C ALA A 67 -10.69 0.69 11.98
N THR A 68 -11.57 0.38 12.94
CA THR A 68 -11.91 1.31 14.02
C THR A 68 -10.73 1.60 14.97
N GLU A 69 -9.81 0.66 15.12
CA GLU A 69 -8.63 0.82 15.98
C GLU A 69 -7.37 1.29 15.22
N GLY A 70 -7.26 0.95 13.93
CA GLY A 70 -6.04 1.17 13.14
C GLY A 70 -6.04 2.45 12.27
N GLU A 71 -7.20 3.00 11.94
CA GLU A 71 -7.32 4.14 11.01
C GLU A 71 -6.58 5.39 11.53
N ASP A 72 -6.75 5.71 12.81
CA ASP A 72 -6.09 6.87 13.44
C ASP A 72 -4.57 6.75 13.45
N VAL A 73 -4.05 5.54 13.67
CA VAL A 73 -2.60 5.28 13.73
C VAL A 73 -1.98 5.40 12.35
N GLU A 74 -2.62 4.86 11.32
CA GLU A 74 -2.11 4.95 9.95
C GLU A 74 -2.25 6.35 9.36
N ALA A 75 -3.33 7.06 9.65
CA ALA A 75 -3.54 8.45 9.22
C ALA A 75 -2.49 9.39 9.85
N LYS A 76 -2.12 9.16 11.11
CA LYS A 76 -1.02 9.87 11.80
C LYS A 76 0.36 9.46 11.31
N ALA A 77 0.54 8.30 10.70
CA ALA A 77 1.84 7.89 10.16
C ALA A 77 2.08 8.43 8.74
N SER A 78 1.03 8.61 7.95
CA SER A 78 1.15 8.84 6.50
C SER A 78 0.86 10.27 6.05
N GLY A 79 1.50 10.66 4.94
CA GLY A 79 1.16 11.87 4.19
C GLY A 79 1.35 13.20 4.94
N ARG A 80 0.42 14.14 4.70
CA ARG A 80 0.44 15.50 5.27
C ARG A 80 0.10 15.50 6.77
N MET A 81 -0.91 14.73 7.16
CA MET A 81 -1.36 14.64 8.56
C MET A 81 -0.26 14.07 9.46
N GLY A 82 0.43 13.02 9.02
CA GLY A 82 1.54 12.49 9.80
C GLY A 82 2.79 13.35 9.82
N ARG A 83 2.99 14.21 8.82
CA ARG A 83 4.04 15.24 8.88
C ARG A 83 3.70 16.36 9.86
N PHE A 84 2.43 16.76 9.91
CA PHE A 84 1.95 17.74 10.88
C PHE A 84 2.02 17.18 12.29
N SER A 85 1.47 15.98 12.52
CA SER A 85 1.47 15.32 13.83
C SER A 85 2.88 15.25 14.41
N ARG A 86 3.87 14.75 13.65
CA ARG A 86 5.28 14.71 14.10
C ARG A 86 5.93 16.07 14.39
N ARG A 87 5.45 17.16 13.78
CA ARG A 87 5.99 18.51 14.00
C ARG A 87 5.42 19.17 15.24
N PHE A 88 4.20 18.81 15.61
CA PHE A 88 3.44 19.43 16.70
C PHE A 88 3.16 18.47 17.86
N GLU A 89 3.72 17.26 17.82
CA GLU A 89 3.71 16.30 18.93
C GLU A 89 4.40 16.92 20.14
N GLY A 90 3.65 17.12 21.24
CA GLY A 90 4.12 17.78 22.46
C GLY A 90 3.73 19.25 22.62
N MET A 91 3.10 19.88 21.62
CA MET A 91 2.36 21.14 21.81
C MET A 91 0.91 20.81 22.20
N ASP A 92 0.71 20.29 23.41
CA ASP A 92 -0.65 20.21 23.97
C ASP A 92 -1.12 21.63 24.26
N ILE A 93 -1.95 22.15 23.35
CA ILE A 93 -2.74 23.36 23.62
C ILE A 93 -3.83 22.91 24.59
N SER A 94 -3.57 23.03 25.89
CA SER A 94 -4.59 22.81 26.91
C SER A 94 -5.69 23.85 26.72
N VAL A 95 -6.84 23.41 26.19
CA VAL A 95 -8.03 24.24 25.93
C VAL A 95 -8.64 24.81 27.22
N ASP A 96 -8.13 24.37 28.38
CA ASP A 96 -8.62 24.75 29.71
C ASP A 96 -8.21 26.18 30.16
N GLU A 97 -7.26 26.85 29.50
CA GLU A 97 -6.81 28.21 29.91
C GLU A 97 -7.60 29.38 29.29
N VAL A 98 -8.51 29.15 28.33
CA VAL A 98 -9.17 30.24 27.58
C VAL A 98 -10.48 30.75 28.25
N VAL A 99 -11.03 30.04 29.23
CA VAL A 99 -12.33 30.40 29.86
C VAL A 99 -12.17 31.35 31.07
N GLY A 100 -10.94 31.67 31.48
CA GLY A 100 -10.66 32.47 32.69
C GLY A 100 -10.84 34.00 32.57
N ASP A 101 -10.72 34.57 31.37
CA ASP A 101 -10.53 36.03 31.21
C ASP A 101 -11.79 36.81 30.80
N THR A 102 -12.99 36.33 31.15
CA THR A 102 -14.26 37.04 30.86
C THR A 102 -15.09 37.33 32.11
N LYS A 103 -14.49 37.95 33.12
CA LYS A 103 -15.21 38.71 34.17
C LYS A 103 -14.34 39.83 34.72
N GLU A 104 -14.47 41.04 34.15
CA GLU A 104 -14.49 42.33 34.87
C GLU A 104 -15.42 43.29 34.15
#